data_AF-A0A951CED3-F1
#
_entry.id   AF-A0A951CED3-F1
#
_cell.length_a   1.000
_cell.length_b   1.000
_cell.length_c   1.000
_cell.angle_alpha   90.00
_cell.angle_beta   90.00
_cell.angle_gamma   90.00
#
_symmetry.space_group_name_H-M   'P 1'
#
loop_
_entity.id
_entity.type
_entity.pdbx_description
1 polymer ?
#
loop_
_entity_poly.entity_id
_entity_poly.type
_entity_poly.pdbx_seq_one_letter_code
_entity_poly.pdbx_strand_id
1 'polypeptide(L)'
;MKLRNFALFTSLILAMIGLVSASLASDYTDWVAKGYRWSLVNGPYAYTSEAEAKKELSRPTKKPISEKIHKAYYLRPGKVVFVVGADDTAGLSKIRIGGVVSDLWTATKNLSTRPVKNAVGKIEMPNMEGAVPILTATPTPASRLH
;
A
#
# COMPACT_ATOMS: atom_id res chain seq x y z
N MET A 1 -43.55 0.01 40.58
CA MET A 1 -42.50 -0.85 39.99
C MET A 1 -41.88 -0.08 38.82
N LYS A 2 -40.71 0.52 39.01
CA LYS A 2 -40.02 1.40 38.04
C LYS A 2 -39.21 0.53 37.08
N LEU A 3 -39.61 0.44 35.83
CA LEU A 3 -38.84 -0.22 34.77
C LEU A 3 -38.63 0.77 33.61
N ARG A 4 -37.70 1.70 33.78
CA ARG A 4 -37.20 2.59 32.73
C ARG A 4 -35.82 3.02 33.19
N ASN A 5 -34.77 2.39 32.65
CA ASN A 5 -33.38 2.88 32.67
C ASN A 5 -32.36 1.98 31.93
N PHE A 6 -32.78 0.91 31.23
CA PHE A 6 -31.83 0.04 30.51
C PHE A 6 -31.49 0.50 29.08
N ALA A 7 -32.21 1.49 28.53
CA ALA A 7 -32.09 1.90 27.13
C ALA A 7 -31.05 3.01 26.87
N LEU A 8 -30.49 3.64 27.91
CA LEU A 8 -29.53 4.74 27.75
C LEU A 8 -28.07 4.29 27.66
N PHE A 9 -27.74 3.10 28.18
CA PHE A 9 -26.36 2.58 28.16
C PHE A 9 -25.97 1.86 26.87
N THR A 10 -26.92 1.30 26.12
CA THR A 10 -26.65 0.65 24.83
C THR A 10 -26.36 1.64 23.70
N SER A 11 -26.86 2.88 23.79
CA SER A 11 -26.67 3.91 22.76
C SER A 11 -25.26 4.51 22.77
N LEU A 12 -24.63 4.65 23.95
CA LEU A 12 -23.30 5.25 24.09
C LEU A 12 -22.20 4.37 23.48
N ILE A 13 -22.33 3.04 23.58
CA ILE A 13 -21.35 2.09 23.04
C ILE A 13 -21.39 2.08 21.50
N LEU A 14 -22.59 2.13 20.89
CA LEU A 14 -22.73 2.20 19.43
C LEU A 14 -22.16 3.52 18.86
N ALA A 15 -22.38 4.64 19.55
CA ALA A 15 -21.85 5.94 19.12
C ALA A 15 -20.31 5.96 19.12
N MET A 16 -19.68 5.35 20.13
CA MET A 16 -18.21 5.26 20.22
C MET A 16 -17.61 4.31 19.19
N ILE A 17 -18.25 3.17 18.90
CA ILE A 17 -17.80 2.24 17.84
C ILE A 17 -17.90 2.91 16.45
N GLY A 18 -18.95 3.70 16.22
CA GLY A 18 -19.13 4.46 14.97
C GLY A 18 -18.04 5.53 14.76
N LEU A 19 -17.67 6.26 15.82
CA LEU A 19 -16.67 7.33 15.74
C LEU A 19 -15.26 6.81 15.43
N VAL A 20 -14.86 5.69 16.06
CA VAL A 20 -13.54 5.07 15.83
C VAL A 20 -13.44 4.47 14.43
N SER A 21 -14.54 3.95 13.89
CA SER A 21 -14.57 3.40 12.52
C SER A 21 -14.46 4.49 11.46
N ALA A 22 -15.09 5.65 11.71
CA ALA A 22 -15.04 6.80 10.79
C ALA A 22 -13.64 7.42 10.72
N SER A 23 -12.93 7.53 11.85
CA SER A 23 -11.55 8.06 11.88
C SER A 23 -10.56 7.14 11.18
N LEU A 24 -10.67 5.82 11.37
CA LEU A 24 -9.83 4.86 10.65
C LEU A 24 -10.07 4.94 9.12
N ALA A 25 -11.33 5.08 8.71
CA ALA A 25 -11.70 5.20 7.30
C ALA A 25 -11.17 6.49 6.65
N SER A 26 -11.17 7.62 7.38
CA SER A 26 -10.53 8.85 6.91
C SER A 26 -9.02 8.68 6.78
N ASP A 27 -8.37 8.03 7.75
CA ASP A 27 -6.92 7.80 7.72
C ASP A 27 -6.50 6.97 6.49
N TYR A 28 -7.26 5.92 6.16
CA TYR A 28 -6.98 5.12 4.97
C TYR A 28 -7.14 5.91 3.67
N THR A 29 -8.19 6.73 3.59
CA THR A 29 -8.44 7.57 2.41
C THR A 29 -7.30 8.57 2.22
N ASP A 30 -6.81 9.16 3.31
CA ASP A 30 -5.68 10.08 3.28
C ASP A 30 -4.38 9.39 2.84
N TRP A 31 -4.13 8.16 3.29
CA TRP A 31 -2.96 7.40 2.83
C TRP A 31 -3.05 7.03 1.36
N VAL A 32 -4.23 6.67 0.88
CA VAL A 32 -4.46 6.41 -0.53
C VAL A 32 -4.22 7.67 -1.36
N ALA A 33 -4.69 8.82 -0.89
CA ALA A 33 -4.43 10.11 -1.53
C ALA A 33 -2.92 10.43 -1.57
N LYS A 34 -2.16 10.04 -0.53
CA LYS A 34 -0.69 10.17 -0.50
C LYS A 34 0.05 9.17 -1.39
N GLY A 35 -0.61 8.12 -1.89
CA GLY A 35 -0.01 7.11 -2.78
C GLY A 35 0.27 5.77 -2.12
N TYR A 36 -0.10 5.56 -0.86
CA TYR A 36 0.02 4.23 -0.23
C TYR A 36 -1.02 3.25 -0.77
N ARG A 37 -0.61 2.00 -0.94
CA ARG A 37 -1.45 0.89 -1.41
C ARG A 37 -1.12 -0.38 -0.63
N TRP A 38 -2.04 -1.33 -0.64
CA TRP A 38 -1.84 -2.66 -0.07
C TRP A 38 -1.70 -3.71 -1.17
N SER A 39 -0.75 -4.62 -1.04
CA SER A 39 -0.63 -5.73 -1.97
C SER A 39 -1.77 -6.74 -1.81
N LEU A 40 -2.28 -7.24 -2.95
CA LEU A 40 -3.33 -8.27 -3.03
C LEU A 40 -2.76 -9.67 -3.28
N VAL A 41 -1.49 -9.77 -3.64
CA VAL A 41 -0.89 -11.00 -4.19
C VAL A 41 0.08 -11.63 -3.20
N ASN A 42 0.29 -12.94 -3.37
CA ASN A 42 1.25 -13.72 -2.60
C ASN A 42 2.24 -14.38 -3.57
N GLY A 43 3.40 -13.75 -3.79
CA GLY A 43 4.35 -14.27 -4.76
C GLY A 43 5.39 -13.28 -5.27
N PRO A 44 6.30 -13.72 -6.14
CA PRO A 44 7.32 -12.90 -6.79
C PRO A 44 6.71 -12.01 -7.88
N TYR A 45 6.12 -10.88 -7.47
CA TYR A 45 5.33 -10.01 -8.34
C TYR A 45 5.87 -8.58 -8.47
N ALA A 46 7.00 -8.26 -7.82
CA ALA A 46 7.64 -6.96 -7.94
C ALA A 46 9.03 -7.10 -8.58
N TYR A 47 9.35 -6.26 -9.56
CA TYR A 47 10.53 -6.41 -10.42
C TYR A 47 11.40 -5.16 -10.41
N THR A 48 12.71 -5.26 -10.55
CA THR A 48 13.57 -4.06 -10.64
C THR A 48 13.45 -3.34 -11.99
N SER A 49 12.94 -4.02 -13.01
CA SER A 49 12.79 -3.49 -14.37
C SER A 49 11.34 -3.50 -14.81
N GLU A 50 10.90 -2.40 -15.41
CA GLU A 50 9.58 -2.28 -16.03
C GLU A 50 9.38 -3.30 -17.16
N ALA A 51 10.41 -3.54 -17.98
CA ALA A 51 10.35 -4.51 -19.08
C ALA A 51 10.13 -5.94 -18.58
N GLU A 52 10.73 -6.30 -17.43
CA GLU A 52 10.51 -7.61 -16.80
C GLU A 52 9.09 -7.73 -16.26
N ALA A 53 8.55 -6.67 -15.63
CA ALA A 53 7.17 -6.62 -15.19
C ALA A 53 6.17 -6.73 -16.37
N LYS A 54 6.42 -6.05 -17.50
CA LYS A 54 5.61 -6.14 -18.73
C LYS A 54 5.60 -7.57 -19.28
N LYS A 55 6.78 -8.19 -19.36
CA LYS A 55 6.93 -9.56 -19.87
C LYS A 55 6.12 -10.57 -19.06
N GLU A 56 6.09 -10.42 -17.73
CA GLU A 56 5.28 -11.29 -16.89
C GLU A 56 3.77 -11.03 -17.06
N LEU A 57 3.35 -9.78 -17.19
CA LEU A 57 1.94 -9.44 -17.42
C LEU A 57 1.38 -10.02 -18.72
N SER A 58 2.22 -10.12 -19.76
CA SER A 58 1.85 -10.68 -21.07
C SER A 58 1.85 -12.20 -21.12
N ARG A 59 2.27 -12.90 -20.06
CA ARG A 59 2.25 -14.36 -20.05
C ARG A 59 0.83 -14.89 -19.80
N PRO A 60 0.30 -15.75 -20.68
CA PRO A 60 -0.89 -16.54 -20.35
C PRO A 60 -0.59 -17.35 -19.08
N THR A 61 -1.61 -17.52 -18.23
CA THR A 61 -1.63 -18.20 -16.92
C THR A 61 -1.10 -19.64 -16.94
N LYS A 62 0.18 -19.83 -17.29
CA LYS A 62 0.94 -21.05 -17.12
C LYS A 62 1.78 -20.88 -15.87
N LYS A 63 1.77 -21.90 -15.02
CA LYS A 63 2.49 -21.98 -13.74
C LYS A 63 3.88 -21.32 -13.84
N PRO A 64 4.28 -20.52 -12.84
CA PRO A 64 5.61 -19.92 -12.83
C PRO A 64 6.64 -21.05 -12.87
N ILE A 65 7.33 -21.20 -14.00
CA ILE A 65 8.48 -22.08 -14.14
C ILE A 65 9.51 -21.59 -13.13
N SER A 66 9.83 -22.44 -12.16
CA SER A 66 10.69 -22.16 -11.01
C SER A 66 12.16 -21.89 -11.35
N GLU A 67 12.53 -21.73 -12.62
CA GLU A 67 13.94 -21.66 -13.05
C GLU A 67 14.49 -20.24 -13.20
N LYS A 68 13.69 -19.17 -13.05
CA LYS A 68 14.18 -17.77 -13.17
C LYS A 68 13.77 -16.87 -12.01
N ILE A 69 13.69 -17.41 -10.80
CA ILE A 69 13.19 -16.73 -9.58
C ILE A 69 14.12 -15.59 -9.10
N HIS A 70 15.30 -15.38 -9.67
CA HIS A 70 16.30 -14.45 -9.12
C HIS A 70 16.07 -12.96 -9.40
N LYS A 71 14.95 -12.55 -10.03
CA LYS A 71 14.75 -11.13 -10.42
C LYS A 71 13.51 -10.45 -9.86
N ALA A 72 12.70 -11.19 -9.10
CA ALA A 72 11.44 -10.70 -8.59
C ALA A 72 11.41 -10.73 -7.06
N TYR A 73 11.02 -9.62 -6.48
CA TYR A 73 10.74 -9.46 -5.06
C TYR A 73 9.37 -10.00 -4.72
N TYR A 74 9.31 -10.62 -3.55
CA TYR A 74 8.11 -11.26 -3.04
C TYR A 74 7.16 -10.22 -2.44
N LEU A 75 5.94 -10.14 -2.96
CA LEU A 75 4.84 -9.39 -2.38
C LEU A 75 3.96 -10.35 -1.57
N ARG A 76 3.54 -9.89 -0.39
CA ARG A 76 2.61 -10.62 0.50
C ARG A 76 1.31 -9.85 0.59
N PRO A 77 0.15 -10.53 0.72
CA PRO A 77 -1.12 -9.86 0.93
C PRO A 77 -1.07 -8.94 2.14
N GLY A 78 -1.64 -7.74 2.01
CA GLY A 78 -1.66 -6.74 3.07
C GLY A 78 -0.36 -5.95 3.25
N LYS A 79 0.73 -6.27 2.52
CA LYS A 79 1.96 -5.49 2.58
C LYS A 79 1.71 -4.08 2.06
N VAL A 80 2.05 -3.06 2.86
CA VAL A 80 1.96 -1.65 2.45
C VAL A 80 3.13 -1.29 1.55
N VAL A 81 2.82 -0.63 0.43
CA VAL A 81 3.77 -0.08 -0.52
C VAL A 81 3.41 1.37 -0.83
N PHE A 82 4.40 2.15 -1.27
CA PHE A 82 4.20 3.53 -1.70
C PHE A 82 4.34 3.62 -3.21
N VAL A 83 3.31 4.07 -3.92
CA VAL A 83 3.36 4.25 -5.38
C VAL A 83 4.09 5.55 -5.69
N VAL A 84 5.23 5.44 -6.37
CA VAL A 84 6.08 6.58 -6.77
C VAL A 84 5.87 6.98 -8.24
N GLY A 85 5.18 6.15 -9.02
CA GLY A 85 4.85 6.42 -10.42
C GLY A 85 3.98 5.32 -11.01
N ALA A 86 3.45 5.54 -12.22
CA ALA A 86 2.63 4.58 -12.94
C ALA A 86 2.91 4.64 -14.44
N ASP A 87 2.78 3.49 -15.10
CA ASP A 87 2.60 3.39 -16.55
C ASP A 87 1.20 2.83 -16.78
N ASP A 88 0.24 3.73 -16.97
CA ASP A 88 -1.17 3.38 -17.14
C ASP A 88 -1.41 2.63 -18.46
N THR A 89 -0.59 2.88 -19.49
CA THR A 89 -0.70 2.19 -20.78
C THR A 89 -0.37 0.71 -20.65
N ALA A 90 0.58 0.37 -19.78
CA ALA A 90 0.95 -1.00 -19.49
C ALA A 90 0.24 -1.59 -18.27
N GLY A 91 -0.55 -0.81 -17.54
CA GLY A 91 -1.17 -1.22 -16.28
C GLY A 91 -0.16 -1.58 -15.21
N LEU A 92 0.97 -0.86 -15.14
CA LEU A 92 2.03 -1.05 -14.16
C LEU A 92 2.12 0.13 -13.18
N SER A 93 2.54 -0.15 -11.96
CA SER A 93 2.88 0.84 -10.95
C SER A 93 4.33 0.65 -10.52
N LYS A 94 5.06 1.77 -10.43
CA LYS A 94 6.36 1.84 -9.77
C LYS A 94 6.14 2.08 -8.28
N ILE A 95 6.68 1.20 -7.45
CA ILE A 95 6.45 1.15 -6.01
C ILE A 95 7.76 1.20 -5.25
N ARG A 96 7.69 1.77 -4.04
CA ARG A 96 8.71 1.68 -3.01
C ARG A 96 8.19 0.83 -1.86
N ILE A 97 9.03 -0.07 -1.38
CA ILE A 97 8.72 -0.99 -0.28
C ILE A 97 9.73 -0.75 0.83
N GLY A 98 9.27 -0.69 2.08
CA GLY A 98 10.17 -0.61 3.23
C GLY A 98 11.17 -1.76 3.25
N GLY A 99 12.45 -1.44 3.47
CA GLY A 99 13.55 -2.42 3.47
C GLY A 99 14.15 -2.74 2.10
N VAL A 100 13.62 -2.18 1.00
CA VAL A 100 14.21 -2.32 -0.34
C VAL A 100 14.71 -0.97 -0.82
N VAL A 101 16.00 -0.90 -1.18
CA VAL A 101 16.66 0.37 -1.59
C VAL A 101 16.15 0.86 -2.95
N SER A 102 15.84 -0.06 -3.85
CA SER A 102 15.39 0.25 -5.20
C SER A 102 13.87 0.32 -5.30
N ASP A 103 13.38 1.27 -6.10
CA ASP A 103 12.00 1.22 -6.55
C ASP A 103 11.78 -0.01 -7.45
N LEU A 104 10.60 -0.61 -7.37
CA LEU A 104 10.22 -1.82 -8.08
C LEU A 104 8.98 -1.58 -8.95
N TRP A 105 8.72 -2.44 -9.90
CA TRP A 105 7.56 -2.43 -10.78
C TRP A 105 6.66 -3.62 -10.50
N THR A 106 5.36 -3.39 -10.42
CA THR A 106 4.33 -4.44 -10.29
C THR A 106 3.14 -4.08 -11.16
N ALA A 107 2.32 -5.06 -11.50
CA ALA A 107 1.02 -4.77 -12.11
C ALA A 107 0.16 -3.95 -11.14
N THR A 108 -0.50 -2.90 -11.64
CA THR A 108 -1.39 -2.03 -10.85
C THR A 108 -2.53 -2.83 -10.22
N LYS A 109 -3.02 -3.87 -10.91
CA LYS A 109 -4.04 -4.80 -10.39
C LYS A 109 -3.62 -5.61 -9.16
N ASN A 110 -2.31 -5.69 -8.87
CA ASN A 110 -1.80 -6.36 -7.68
C ASN A 110 -1.90 -5.46 -6.43
N LEU A 111 -2.33 -4.21 -6.59
CA LEU A 111 -2.40 -3.19 -5.55
C LEU A 111 -3.85 -2.81 -5.27
N SER A 112 -4.16 -2.57 -4.00
CA SER A 112 -5.47 -2.17 -3.51
C SER A 112 -5.42 -0.76 -2.95
N THR A 113 -6.46 0.03 -3.24
CA THR A 113 -6.79 1.28 -2.56
C THR A 113 -7.55 1.04 -1.25
N ARG A 114 -7.98 -0.19 -0.99
CA ARG A 114 -8.60 -0.57 0.28
C ARG A 114 -7.60 -1.30 1.15
N PRO A 115 -7.68 -1.15 2.48
CA PRO A 115 -6.88 -1.94 3.41
C PRO A 115 -7.06 -3.45 3.17
N VAL A 116 -5.95 -4.19 3.19
CA VAL A 116 -5.95 -5.65 3.03
C VAL A 116 -5.31 -6.26 4.27
N LYS A 117 -5.97 -7.27 4.84
CA LYS A 117 -5.42 -8.02 5.98
C LYS A 117 -4.24 -8.88 5.52
N ASN A 118 -3.18 -8.88 6.31
CA ASN A 118 -2.05 -9.78 6.10
C ASN A 118 -2.38 -11.21 6.59
N ALA A 119 -1.40 -12.12 6.48
CA ALA A 119 -1.56 -13.53 6.87
C ALA A 119 -1.93 -13.76 8.34
N VAL A 120 -1.72 -12.78 9.22
CA VAL A 120 -2.11 -12.83 10.64
C VAL A 120 -3.36 -12.01 10.94
N GLY A 121 -4.12 -11.61 9.91
CA GLY A 121 -5.38 -10.88 10.05
C GLY A 121 -5.25 -9.39 10.40
N LYS A 122 -4.03 -8.84 10.45
CA LYS A 122 -3.75 -7.43 10.77
C LYS A 122 -3.70 -6.58 9.50
N ILE A 123 -4.17 -5.34 9.60
CA ILE A 123 -3.97 -4.32 8.57
C ILE A 123 -2.66 -3.61 8.88
N GLU A 124 -1.71 -3.66 7.95
CA GLU A 124 -0.47 -2.89 8.07
C GLU A 124 -0.77 -1.40 7.78
N MET A 125 -0.20 -0.52 8.59
CA MET A 125 -0.31 0.94 8.46
C MET A 125 1.04 1.49 7.95
N PRO A 126 1.05 2.56 7.14
CA PRO A 126 2.27 3.26 6.80
C PRO A 126 3.02 3.67 8.06
N ASN A 127 4.32 3.39 8.08
CA ASN A 127 5.27 3.79 9.14
C ASN A 127 5.31 2.95 10.43
N MET A 128 5.38 1.62 10.29
CA MET A 128 6.06 0.82 11.32
C MET A 128 7.54 0.56 10.98
N GLU A 129 7.93 0.32 9.71
CA GLU A 129 9.35 0.27 9.31
C GLU A 129 9.50 0.59 7.79
N GLY A 130 10.08 1.74 7.43
CA GLY A 130 10.90 1.83 6.20
C GLY A 130 10.39 2.50 4.93
N ALA A 131 9.20 3.12 4.88
CA ALA A 131 8.79 3.92 3.71
C ALA A 131 8.94 5.42 3.98
N VAL A 132 10.19 5.89 4.09
CA VAL A 132 10.47 7.33 4.18
C VAL A 132 10.29 7.91 2.77
N PRO A 133 9.36 8.85 2.53
CA PRO A 133 9.39 9.64 1.32
C PRO A 133 10.68 10.45 1.34
N ILE A 134 11.53 10.27 0.33
CA ILE A 134 12.62 11.23 0.09
C ILE A 134 11.90 12.49 -0.39
N LEU A 135 11.63 13.40 0.54
CA LEU A 135 11.25 14.76 0.19
C LEU A 135 12.44 15.35 -0.55
N THR A 136 12.21 15.71 -1.81
CA THR A 136 13.13 16.41 -2.68
C THR A 136 13.80 17.55 -1.90
N ALA A 137 15.13 17.58 -1.92
CA ALA A 137 15.93 18.60 -1.26
C ALA A 137 15.46 20.00 -1.68
N THR A 138 15.23 20.86 -0.69
CA THR A 138 14.98 22.29 -0.84
C THR A 138 16.10 22.93 -1.68
N PRO A 139 15.81 23.67 -2.76
CA PRO A 139 16.84 24.46 -3.42
C PRO A 139 17.31 25.56 -2.47
N THR A 140 18.60 25.56 -2.16
CA THR A 140 19.32 26.62 -1.44
C THR A 140 18.98 27.98 -2.07
N PRO A 141 18.57 29.00 -1.30
CA PRO A 141 18.45 30.34 -1.85
C PRO A 141 19.83 30.84 -2.24
N ALA A 142 20.03 31.11 -3.54
CA ALA A 142 21.21 31.80 -4.02
C ALA A 142 21.27 33.18 -3.36
N SER A 143 22.27 33.38 -2.49
CA SER A 143 22.62 34.71 -1.99
C SER A 143 23.05 35.58 -3.16
N ARG A 144 22.20 36.56 -3.47
CA ARG A 144 22.53 37.71 -4.31
C ARG A 144 23.40 38.64 -3.46
N LEU A 145 24.67 38.80 -3.83
CA LEU A 145 25.52 39.89 -3.33
C LEU A 145 25.94 40.78 -4.50
N HIS A 146 25.94 42.07 -4.19
CA HIS A 146 26.12 43.25 -5.03
C HIS A 146 27.39 43.24 -5.88
#